data_AF-A0A1E3YCH6-F1
#
_entry.id   AF-A0A1E3YCH6-F1
#
_cell.length_a   1.000
_cell.length_b   1.000
_cell.length_c   1.000
_cell.angle_alpha   90.00
_cell.angle_beta   90.00
_cell.angle_gamma   90.00
#
_symmetry.space_group_name_H-M   'P 1'
#
loop_
_entity.id
_entity.type
_entity.pdbx_description
1 polymer ?
#
loop_
_entity_poly.entity_id
_entity_poly.type
_entity_poly.pdbx_seq_one_letter_code
_entity_poly.pdbx_strand_id
1 'polypeptide(L)'
;MGFFISKAEDPEVMLQDAIEEMRITMPKLNSVLVATRATVIRLEEERDALQRTERNLTAAIQAALRDGSAAARAVAEEDAVQLQQLRVDLASTLEQWASAQKAHESAQVSVDSLKAKLKDKIEASQRALKEREKAKVLRVAADAIAELQSYGVAATADKFLDQIKQEVAESKAAVEVATGQLDTGAIERERTARKVKAAAVLHQFEVEMGLVAPPSSTTAASTTPTVGARVGDQQGS
;
A
#
# COMPACT_ATOMS: atom_id res chain seq x y z
N MET A 1 4.03 45.75 10.85
CA MET A 1 5.28 45.33 11.52
C MET A 1 4.99 44.04 12.26
N GLY A 2 5.14 42.90 11.57
CA GLY A 2 4.84 41.58 12.10
C GLY A 2 5.97 41.12 13.03
N PHE A 3 5.58 40.69 14.22
CA PHE A 3 6.46 40.26 15.29
C PHE A 3 7.07 38.91 14.90
N PHE A 4 8.19 38.93 14.18
CA PHE A 4 9.06 37.76 14.01
C PHE A 4 9.70 37.49 15.37
N ILE A 5 9.00 36.73 16.22
CA ILE A 5 9.66 36.04 17.33
C ILE A 5 10.53 34.99 16.68
N SER A 6 11.79 35.36 16.49
CA SER A 6 12.92 34.45 16.45
C SER A 6 12.96 33.69 17.78
N LYS A 7 12.14 32.64 17.92
CA LYS A 7 12.40 31.58 18.89
C LYS A 7 13.08 30.48 18.09
N ALA A 8 14.27 30.11 18.53
CA ALA A 8 14.83 28.80 18.26
C ALA A 8 13.83 27.78 18.80
N GLU A 9 12.83 27.43 18.00
CA GLU A 9 11.89 26.36 18.29
C GLU A 9 12.72 25.08 18.38
N ASP A 10 12.57 24.33 19.48
CA ASP A 10 13.41 23.14 19.71
C ASP A 10 13.35 22.28 18.44
N PRO A 11 14.51 21.92 17.83
CA PRO A 11 14.52 21.11 16.61
C PRO A 11 13.77 19.78 16.77
N GLU A 12 13.47 19.37 18.01
CA GLU A 12 12.60 18.26 18.33
C GLU A 12 11.13 18.54 17.95
N VAL A 13 10.60 19.67 18.39
CA VAL A 13 9.22 20.10 18.13
C VAL A 13 9.03 20.29 16.63
N MET A 14 9.97 20.98 15.97
CA MET A 14 9.90 21.17 14.52
C MET A 14 9.90 19.85 13.74
N LEU A 15 10.66 18.85 14.20
CA LEU A 15 10.73 17.55 13.54
C LEU A 15 9.47 16.70 13.83
N GLN A 16 8.88 16.83 15.02
CA GLN A 16 7.60 16.22 15.37
C GLN A 16 6.47 16.82 14.54
N ASP A 17 6.41 18.14 14.43
CA ASP A 17 5.45 18.86 13.58
C ASP A 17 5.56 18.42 12.11
N ALA A 18 6.80 18.32 11.60
CA ALA A 18 7.03 17.81 10.25
C ALA A 18 6.56 16.36 10.07
N ILE A 19 6.72 15.49 11.08
CA ILE A 19 6.20 14.11 11.05
C ILE A 19 4.67 14.10 11.01
N GLU A 20 4.03 14.96 11.79
CA GLU A 20 2.58 15.07 11.82
C GLU A 20 2.04 15.61 10.48
N GLU A 21 2.68 16.63 9.91
CA GLU A 21 2.35 17.13 8.58
C GLU A 21 2.52 16.04 7.50
N MET A 22 3.62 15.26 7.56
CA MET A 22 3.82 14.11 6.67
C MET A 22 2.73 13.04 6.84
N ARG A 23 2.23 12.82 8.06
CA ARG A 23 1.10 11.90 8.31
C ARG A 23 -0.22 12.43 7.76
N ILE A 24 -0.48 13.73 7.87
CA ILE A 24 -1.69 14.38 7.35
C ILE A 24 -1.69 14.44 5.81
N THR A 25 -0.51 14.56 5.20
CA THR A 25 -0.37 14.62 3.73
C THR A 25 -0.57 13.27 3.05
N MET A 26 -0.24 12.14 3.70
CA MET A 26 -0.44 10.80 3.14
C MET A 26 -1.89 10.53 2.67
N PRO A 27 -2.94 10.79 3.48
CA PRO A 27 -4.33 10.70 3.04
C PRO A 27 -4.68 11.67 1.90
N LYS A 28 -4.11 12.89 1.91
CA LYS A 28 -4.35 13.88 0.84
C LYS A 28 -3.86 13.39 -0.50
N LEU A 29 -2.74 12.67 -0.57
CA LEU A 29 -2.29 12.03 -1.81
C LEU A 29 -3.31 11.03 -2.37
N ASN A 30 -4.03 10.32 -1.50
CA ASN A 30 -5.10 9.42 -1.94
C ASN A 30 -6.30 10.20 -2.52
N SER A 31 -6.62 11.37 -1.97
CA SER A 31 -7.69 12.22 -2.52
C SER A 31 -7.41 12.69 -3.96
N VAL A 32 -6.14 12.94 -4.31
CA VAL A 32 -5.74 13.26 -5.70
C VAL A 32 -6.00 12.08 -6.63
N LEU A 33 -5.71 10.86 -6.18
CA LEU A 33 -5.97 9.66 -6.95
C LEU A 33 -7.48 9.44 -7.15
N VAL A 34 -8.29 9.67 -6.11
CA VAL A 34 -9.75 9.59 -6.19
C VAL A 34 -10.31 10.65 -7.15
N ALA A 35 -9.83 11.90 -7.06
CA ALA A 35 -10.28 12.97 -7.93
C ALA A 35 -9.95 12.70 -9.41
N THR A 36 -8.72 12.26 -9.70
CA THR A 36 -8.33 11.88 -11.07
C THR A 36 -9.12 10.68 -11.58
N ARG A 37 -9.40 9.69 -10.73
CA ARG A 37 -10.26 8.55 -11.10
C ARG A 37 -11.69 8.98 -11.38
N ALA A 38 -12.25 9.87 -10.57
CA ALA A 38 -13.59 10.41 -10.77
C ALA A 38 -13.70 11.13 -12.12
N THR A 39 -12.69 11.91 -12.52
CA THR A 39 -12.64 12.53 -13.84
C THR A 39 -12.63 11.51 -14.97
N VAL A 40 -11.85 10.42 -14.84
CA VAL A 40 -11.83 9.33 -15.82
C VAL A 40 -13.22 8.67 -15.95
N ILE A 41 -13.84 8.32 -14.82
CA ILE A 41 -15.17 7.69 -14.81
C ILE A 41 -16.22 8.61 -15.45
N ARG A 42 -16.22 9.89 -15.10
CA ARG A 42 -17.16 10.87 -15.69
C ARG A 42 -17.03 10.93 -17.21
N LEU A 43 -15.79 11.00 -17.72
CA LEU A 43 -15.53 11.03 -19.17
C LEU A 43 -15.86 9.70 -19.84
N GLU A 44 -15.70 8.59 -19.13
CA GLU A 44 -16.08 7.25 -19.60
C GLU A 44 -17.60 7.13 -19.78
N GLU A 45 -18.37 7.59 -18.78
CA GLU A 45 -19.83 7.61 -18.84
C GLU A 45 -20.33 8.53 -19.96
N GLU A 46 -19.72 9.70 -20.13
CA GLU A 46 -20.03 10.66 -21.18
C GLU A 46 -19.75 10.07 -22.58
N ARG A 47 -18.59 9.43 -22.76
CA ARG A 47 -18.24 8.69 -23.98
C ARG A 47 -19.29 7.61 -24.28
N ASP A 48 -19.65 6.81 -23.28
CA ASP A 48 -20.57 5.70 -23.48
C ASP A 48 -21.99 6.18 -23.81
N ALA A 49 -22.43 7.29 -23.21
CA ALA A 49 -23.69 7.93 -23.55
C ALA A 49 -23.68 8.41 -25.01
N LEU A 50 -22.63 9.12 -25.43
CA LEU A 50 -22.48 9.58 -26.82
C LEU A 50 -22.45 8.41 -27.80
N GLN A 51 -21.71 7.34 -27.52
CA GLN A 51 -21.68 6.14 -28.37
C GLN A 51 -23.05 5.46 -28.50
N ARG A 52 -23.86 5.42 -27.44
CA ARG A 52 -25.23 4.89 -27.51
C ARG A 52 -26.10 5.76 -28.41
N THR A 53 -26.02 7.07 -28.26
CA THR A 53 -26.76 8.01 -29.10
C THR A 53 -26.32 7.92 -30.57
N GLU A 54 -25.02 7.76 -30.84
CA GLU A 54 -24.49 7.54 -32.19
C GLU A 54 -25.10 6.30 -32.85
N ARG A 55 -25.16 5.18 -32.12
CA ARG A 55 -25.75 3.93 -32.61
C ARG A 55 -27.25 4.10 -32.87
N ASN A 56 -27.96 4.79 -31.98
CA ASN A 56 -29.40 5.03 -32.12
C ASN A 56 -29.71 5.90 -33.34
N LEU A 57 -28.99 7.02 -33.51
CA LEU A 57 -29.13 7.89 -34.69
C LEU A 57 -28.77 7.14 -35.97
N THR A 58 -27.69 6.37 -35.96
CA THR A 58 -27.29 5.57 -37.13
C THR A 58 -28.38 4.55 -37.50
N ALA A 59 -28.98 3.89 -36.52
CA ALA A 59 -30.09 2.96 -36.75
C ALA A 59 -31.36 3.67 -37.25
N ALA A 60 -31.68 4.84 -36.69
CA ALA A 60 -32.82 5.66 -37.12
C ALA A 60 -32.67 6.12 -38.58
N ILE A 61 -31.50 6.65 -38.95
CA ILE A 61 -31.15 7.03 -40.31
C ILE A 61 -31.30 5.82 -41.25
N GLN A 62 -30.76 4.66 -40.88
CA GLN A 62 -30.89 3.45 -41.70
C GLN A 62 -32.35 3.02 -41.88
N ALA A 63 -33.19 3.13 -40.85
CA ALA A 63 -34.61 2.81 -40.94
C ALA A 63 -35.36 3.79 -41.84
N ALA A 64 -35.12 5.10 -41.67
CA ALA A 64 -35.73 6.15 -42.48
C ALA A 64 -35.33 6.05 -43.97
N LEU A 65 -34.07 5.71 -44.26
CA LEU A 65 -33.61 5.45 -45.63
C LEU A 65 -34.25 4.20 -46.26
N ARG A 66 -34.58 3.18 -45.45
CA ARG A 66 -35.28 1.97 -45.92
C ARG A 66 -36.76 2.20 -46.20
N ASP A 67 -37.41 3.09 -45.45
CA ASP A 67 -38.81 3.48 -45.71
C ASP A 67 -38.95 4.16 -47.08
N GLY A 68 -37.98 4.98 -47.47
CA GLY A 68 -37.86 5.52 -48.83
C GLY A 68 -38.87 6.62 -49.18
N SER A 69 -39.77 6.98 -48.26
CA SER A 69 -40.69 8.11 -48.43
C SER A 69 -39.94 9.45 -48.40
N ALA A 70 -40.50 10.47 -49.05
CA ALA A 70 -39.91 11.81 -49.07
C ALA A 70 -39.85 12.43 -47.65
N ALA A 71 -40.85 12.15 -46.81
CA ALA A 71 -40.88 12.59 -45.42
C ALA A 71 -39.79 11.90 -44.58
N ALA A 72 -39.61 10.58 -44.72
CA ALA A 72 -38.56 9.85 -44.01
C ALA A 72 -37.15 10.29 -44.45
N ARG A 73 -36.94 10.63 -45.73
CA ARG A 73 -35.66 11.19 -46.18
C ARG A 73 -35.33 12.53 -45.52
N ALA A 74 -36.32 13.42 -45.36
CA ALA A 74 -36.07 14.71 -44.70
C ALA A 74 -35.62 14.53 -43.24
N VAL A 75 -36.23 13.58 -42.51
CA VAL A 75 -35.83 13.21 -41.15
C VAL A 75 -34.41 12.63 -41.13
N ALA A 76 -34.08 11.75 -42.07
CA ALA A 76 -32.74 11.17 -42.18
C ALA A 76 -31.65 12.22 -42.45
N GLU A 77 -31.96 13.26 -43.22
CA GLU A 77 -31.04 14.38 -43.47
C GLU A 77 -30.78 15.18 -42.19
N GLU A 78 -31.83 15.47 -41.40
CA GLU A 78 -31.69 16.15 -40.11
C GLU A 78 -30.89 15.31 -39.09
N ASP A 79 -31.22 14.03 -38.96
CA ASP A 79 -30.52 13.08 -38.10
C ASP A 79 -29.04 12.93 -38.51
N ALA A 80 -28.72 13.00 -39.81
CA ALA A 80 -27.34 12.93 -40.30
C ALA A 80 -26.51 14.15 -39.88
N VAL A 81 -27.11 15.34 -39.87
CA VAL A 81 -26.44 16.55 -39.36
C VAL A 81 -26.18 16.41 -37.86
N GLN A 82 -27.16 15.94 -37.10
CA GLN A 82 -27.00 15.68 -35.66
C GLN A 82 -25.93 14.62 -35.39
N LEU A 83 -25.89 13.55 -36.17
CA LEU A 83 -24.89 12.49 -36.08
C LEU A 83 -23.48 13.04 -36.33
N GLN A 84 -23.32 13.94 -37.30
CA GLN A 84 -22.02 14.55 -37.59
C GLN A 84 -21.52 15.41 -36.42
N GLN A 85 -22.39 16.22 -35.82
CA GLN A 85 -22.04 17.00 -34.64
C GLN A 85 -21.66 16.08 -33.47
N LEU A 86 -22.47 15.05 -33.21
CA LEU A 86 -22.24 14.09 -32.14
C LEU A 86 -20.92 13.32 -32.30
N ARG A 87 -20.49 13.04 -33.53
CA ARG A 87 -19.18 12.42 -33.80
C ARG A 87 -18.01 13.34 -33.48
N VAL A 88 -18.15 14.65 -33.72
CA VAL A 88 -17.14 15.64 -33.33
C VAL A 88 -17.01 15.68 -31.81
N ASP A 89 -18.15 15.74 -31.12
CA ASP A 89 -18.20 15.75 -29.66
C ASP A 89 -17.59 14.45 -29.09
N LEU A 90 -17.98 13.29 -29.64
CA LEU A 90 -17.44 11.99 -29.24
C LEU A 90 -15.92 11.89 -29.44
N ALA A 91 -15.40 12.40 -30.57
CA ALA A 91 -13.96 12.42 -30.81
C ALA A 91 -13.23 13.26 -29.75
N SER A 92 -13.77 14.45 -29.41
CA SER A 92 -13.21 15.29 -28.35
C SER A 92 -13.25 14.60 -26.99
N THR A 93 -14.38 13.99 -26.62
CA THR A 93 -14.53 13.25 -25.36
C THR A 93 -13.57 12.06 -25.28
N LEU A 94 -13.34 11.35 -26.39
CA LEU A 94 -12.37 10.24 -26.45
C LEU A 94 -10.93 10.71 -26.20
N GLU A 95 -10.53 11.83 -26.80
CA GLU A 95 -9.21 12.44 -26.57
C GLU A 95 -9.04 12.87 -25.11
N GLN A 96 -10.05 13.54 -24.55
CA GLN A 96 -10.06 13.95 -23.15
C GLN A 96 -9.98 12.74 -22.21
N TRP A 97 -10.75 11.69 -22.49
CA TRP A 97 -10.73 10.44 -21.72
C TRP A 97 -9.36 9.76 -21.77
N ALA A 98 -8.74 9.65 -22.95
CA ALA A 98 -7.42 9.06 -23.10
C ALA A 98 -6.34 9.86 -22.36
N SER A 99 -6.44 11.20 -22.40
CA SER A 99 -5.56 12.09 -21.63
C SER A 99 -5.75 11.92 -20.13
N ALA A 100 -7.01 11.89 -19.66
CA ALA A 100 -7.35 11.68 -18.25
C ALA A 100 -6.86 10.31 -17.73
N GLN A 101 -6.95 9.25 -18.55
CA GLN A 101 -6.46 7.93 -18.22
C GLN A 101 -4.94 7.92 -18.00
N LYS A 102 -4.18 8.54 -18.91
CA LYS A 102 -2.73 8.70 -18.77
C LYS A 102 -2.36 9.54 -17.55
N ALA A 103 -3.11 10.61 -17.29
CA ALA A 103 -2.90 11.45 -16.11
C ALA A 103 -3.14 10.66 -14.81
N HIS A 104 -4.17 9.82 -14.78
CA HIS A 104 -4.47 8.96 -13.63
C HIS A 104 -3.36 7.93 -13.38
N GLU A 105 -2.87 7.25 -14.42
CA GLU A 105 -1.76 6.30 -14.32
C GLU A 105 -0.46 6.97 -13.84
N SER A 106 -0.13 8.13 -14.39
CA SER A 106 1.01 8.93 -13.93
C SER A 106 0.85 9.38 -12.47
N ALA A 107 -0.37 9.76 -12.08
CA ALA A 107 -0.70 10.11 -10.70
C ALA A 107 -0.55 8.91 -9.75
N GLN A 108 -0.92 7.69 -10.15
CA GLN A 108 -0.72 6.47 -9.36
C GLN A 108 0.76 6.27 -9.03
N VAL A 109 1.61 6.23 -10.06
CA VAL A 109 3.06 6.04 -9.90
C VAL A 109 3.66 7.14 -9.02
N SER A 110 3.26 8.39 -9.26
CA SER A 110 3.75 9.54 -8.49
C SER A 110 3.32 9.46 -7.02
N VAL A 111 2.05 9.19 -6.75
CA VAL A 111 1.50 9.07 -5.40
C VAL A 111 2.15 7.92 -4.64
N ASP A 112 2.34 6.76 -5.26
CA ASP A 112 2.96 5.62 -4.61
C ASP A 112 4.44 5.89 -4.30
N SER A 113 5.16 6.51 -5.23
CA SER A 113 6.56 6.93 -4.99
C SER A 113 6.67 7.96 -3.86
N LEU A 114 5.71 8.89 -3.78
CA LEU A 114 5.67 9.90 -2.72
C LEU A 114 5.33 9.25 -1.38
N LYS A 115 4.33 8.36 -1.32
CA LYS A 115 3.99 7.62 -0.09
C LYS A 115 5.19 6.84 0.45
N ALA A 116 5.93 6.15 -0.41
CA ALA A 116 7.16 5.45 -0.03
C ALA A 116 8.19 6.42 0.57
N LYS A 117 8.49 7.52 -0.13
CA LYS A 117 9.44 8.55 0.36
C LYS A 117 8.99 9.20 1.67
N LEU A 118 7.70 9.50 1.82
CA LEU A 118 7.16 10.07 3.07
C LEU A 118 7.30 9.08 4.22
N LYS A 119 7.02 7.78 3.99
CA LYS A 119 7.20 6.74 4.99
C LYS A 119 8.67 6.63 5.41
N ASP A 120 9.59 6.55 4.46
CA ASP A 120 11.02 6.48 4.74
C ASP A 120 11.50 7.70 5.52
N LYS A 121 11.00 8.90 5.17
CA LYS A 121 11.34 10.14 5.86
C LYS A 121 10.79 10.18 7.29
N ILE A 122 9.55 9.73 7.51
CA ILE A 122 8.96 9.59 8.85
C ILE A 122 9.81 8.64 9.69
N GLU A 123 10.18 7.48 9.16
CA GLU A 123 11.01 6.51 9.89
C GLU A 123 12.39 7.07 10.22
N ALA A 124 13.05 7.74 9.27
CA ALA A 124 14.35 8.37 9.49
C ALA A 124 14.26 9.47 10.57
N SER A 125 13.24 10.33 10.51
CA SER A 125 13.00 11.37 11.51
C SER A 125 12.72 10.80 12.89
N GLN A 126 11.92 9.73 12.99
CA GLN A 126 11.66 9.04 14.26
C GLN A 126 12.91 8.41 14.85
N ARG A 127 13.79 7.81 14.02
CA ARG A 127 15.08 7.29 14.49
C ARG A 127 15.98 8.41 15.03
N ALA A 128 16.04 9.54 14.34
CA ALA A 128 16.80 10.71 14.80
C ALA A 128 16.29 11.26 16.15
N LEU A 129 14.96 11.32 16.34
CA LEU A 129 14.36 11.71 17.63
C LEU A 129 14.77 10.75 18.75
N LYS A 130 14.67 9.44 18.51
CA LYS A 130 15.07 8.42 19.50
C LYS A 130 16.55 8.50 19.87
N GLU A 131 17.42 8.70 18.88
CA GLU A 131 18.87 8.81 19.10
C GLU A 131 19.22 10.07 19.91
N ARG A 132 18.58 11.20 19.59
CA ARG A 132 18.75 12.44 20.36
C ARG A 132 18.27 12.29 21.79
N GLU A 133 17.14 11.63 22.02
CA GLU A 133 16.63 11.39 23.38
C GLU A 133 17.60 10.54 24.21
N LYS A 134 18.15 9.48 23.61
CA LYS A 134 19.23 8.69 24.24
C LYS A 134 20.45 9.57 24.56
N ALA A 135 20.87 10.44 23.64
CA ALA A 135 21.99 11.35 23.88
C ALA A 135 21.71 12.37 25.00
N LYS A 136 20.47 12.88 25.11
CA LYS A 136 20.04 13.75 26.23
C LYS A 136 20.16 13.01 27.56
N VAL A 137 19.64 11.79 27.66
CA VAL A 137 19.74 10.95 28.88
C VAL A 137 21.20 10.69 29.26
N LEU A 138 22.03 10.31 28.29
CA LEU A 138 23.46 10.06 28.52
C LEU A 138 24.20 11.32 28.99
N ARG A 139 23.85 12.50 28.45
CA ARG A 139 24.42 13.76 28.88
C ARG A 139 24.02 14.12 30.31
N VAL A 140 22.74 13.98 30.66
CA VAL A 140 22.27 14.23 32.03
C VAL A 140 22.96 13.30 33.02
N ALA A 141 23.11 12.02 32.67
CA ALA A 141 23.86 11.06 33.48
C ALA A 141 25.35 11.47 33.63
N ALA A 142 26.00 11.93 32.55
CA ALA A 142 27.39 12.39 32.60
C ALA A 142 27.56 13.67 33.45
N ASP A 143 26.64 14.63 33.32
CA ASP A 143 26.64 15.87 34.11
C ASP A 143 26.44 15.56 35.61
N ALA A 144 25.52 14.64 35.95
CA ALA A 144 25.33 14.16 37.32
C ALA A 144 26.56 13.44 37.88
N ILE A 145 27.27 12.66 37.06
CA ILE A 145 28.53 12.02 37.45
C ILE A 145 29.62 13.06 37.72
N ALA A 146 29.75 14.08 36.86
CA ALA A 146 30.74 15.14 37.02
C ALA A 146 30.49 15.96 38.30
N GLU A 147 29.23 16.29 38.59
CA GLU A 147 28.83 16.95 39.82
C GLU A 147 29.18 16.09 41.05
N LEU A 148 28.85 14.80 41.02
CA LEU A 148 29.12 13.85 42.11
C LEU A 148 30.63 13.69 42.39
N GLN A 149 31.48 13.67 41.35
CA GLN A 149 32.94 13.63 41.49
C GLN A 149 33.50 14.92 42.11
N SER A 150 32.90 16.07 41.82
CA SER A 150 33.32 17.36 42.39
C SER A 150 33.08 17.47 43.90
N TYR A 151 32.11 16.73 44.46
CA TYR A 151 31.79 16.74 45.90
C TYR A 151 32.62 15.77 46.76
N GLY A 152 33.54 15.00 46.17
CA GLY A 152 34.57 14.27 46.95
C GLY A 152 34.05 13.15 47.87
N VAL A 153 32.98 12.44 47.49
CA VAL A 153 32.41 11.34 48.29
C VAL A 153 32.56 9.99 47.56
N ALA A 154 33.79 9.50 47.44
CA ALA A 154 34.16 8.35 46.59
C ALA A 154 33.39 7.04 46.89
N ALA A 155 32.99 6.78 48.14
CA ALA A 155 32.27 5.55 48.51
C ALA A 155 30.76 5.59 48.21
N THR A 156 30.15 6.78 48.23
CA THR A 156 28.73 6.95 47.89
C THR A 156 28.56 7.09 46.38
N ALA A 157 29.60 7.61 45.69
CA ALA A 157 29.62 7.76 44.25
C ALA A 157 29.40 6.43 43.52
N ASP A 158 30.12 5.36 43.90
CA ASP A 158 29.98 4.04 43.26
C ASP A 158 28.56 3.47 43.38
N LYS A 159 27.89 3.68 44.53
CA LYS A 159 26.52 3.19 44.76
C LYS A 159 25.48 3.95 43.93
N PHE A 160 25.65 5.26 43.79
CA PHE A 160 24.84 6.06 42.87
C PHE A 160 25.18 5.76 41.40
N LEU A 161 26.42 5.37 41.10
CA LEU A 161 26.86 4.95 39.77
C LEU A 161 26.14 3.67 39.33
N ASP A 162 26.02 2.69 40.23
CA ASP A 162 25.24 1.48 39.97
C ASP A 162 23.74 1.78 39.84
N GLN A 163 23.18 2.70 40.63
CA GLN A 163 21.79 3.13 40.48
C GLN A 163 21.53 3.84 39.15
N ILE A 164 22.39 4.77 38.73
CA ILE A 164 22.25 5.46 37.44
C ILE A 164 22.41 4.48 36.29
N LYS A 165 23.37 3.54 36.36
CA LYS A 165 23.51 2.48 35.36
C LYS A 165 22.27 1.60 35.30
N GLN A 166 21.66 1.29 36.45
CA GLN A 166 20.43 0.53 36.53
C GLN A 166 19.24 1.30 35.96
N GLU A 167 19.07 2.58 36.29
CA GLU A 167 18.01 3.44 35.72
C GLU A 167 18.18 3.64 34.20
N VAL A 168 19.42 3.78 33.72
CA VAL A 168 19.72 3.87 32.28
C VAL A 168 19.45 2.53 31.59
N ALA A 169 19.76 1.41 32.24
CA ALA A 169 19.44 0.07 31.72
C ALA A 169 17.93 -0.18 31.69
N GLU A 170 17.20 0.22 32.74
CA GLU A 170 15.74 0.13 32.83
C GLU A 170 15.07 1.06 31.80
N SER A 171 15.58 2.28 31.63
CA SER A 171 15.09 3.21 30.61
C SER A 171 15.37 2.70 29.19
N LYS A 172 16.56 2.12 28.95
CA LYS A 172 16.87 1.45 27.68
C LYS A 172 15.95 0.26 27.44
N ALA A 173 15.70 -0.57 28.45
CA ALA A 173 14.77 -1.70 28.37
C ALA A 173 13.33 -1.22 28.13
N ALA A 174 12.87 -0.17 28.81
CA ALA A 174 11.55 0.41 28.62
C ALA A 174 11.37 1.00 27.21
N VAL A 175 12.40 1.67 26.69
CA VAL A 175 12.43 2.15 25.31
C VAL A 175 12.51 0.98 24.33
N GLU A 176 13.28 -0.08 24.58
CA GLU A 176 13.28 -1.29 23.75
C GLU A 176 11.96 -2.06 23.81
N VAL A 177 11.21 -1.99 24.91
CA VAL A 177 9.86 -2.54 25.01
C VAL A 177 8.83 -1.65 24.28
N ALA A 178 8.97 -0.32 24.37
CA ALA A 178 8.07 0.64 23.73
C ALA A 178 8.36 0.84 22.22
N THR A 179 9.61 0.67 21.81
CA THR A 179 10.07 0.79 20.42
C THR A 179 10.31 -0.55 19.75
N GLY A 180 10.49 -1.60 20.53
CA GLY A 180 10.40 -2.97 20.07
C GLY A 180 8.97 -3.23 19.66
N GLN A 181 8.79 -3.44 18.37
CA GLN A 181 7.77 -4.31 17.85
C GLN A 181 7.54 -5.52 18.79
N LEU A 182 6.56 -5.44 19.70
CA LEU A 182 5.54 -6.48 19.67
C LEU A 182 4.94 -6.35 18.28
N ASP A 183 5.54 -7.03 17.30
CA ASP A 183 4.87 -7.32 16.05
C ASP A 183 3.75 -8.26 16.46
N THR A 184 2.64 -7.67 16.95
CA THR A 184 1.41 -8.38 17.28
C THR A 184 1.02 -9.25 16.10
N GLY A 185 1.33 -8.81 14.87
CA GLY A 185 1.23 -9.60 13.66
C GLY A 185 2.17 -10.82 13.61
N ALA A 186 3.41 -10.76 14.07
CA ALA A 186 4.30 -11.94 14.17
C ALA A 186 3.86 -12.90 15.28
N ILE A 187 3.45 -12.37 16.44
CA ILE A 187 2.92 -13.17 17.54
C ILE A 187 1.60 -13.84 17.13
N GLU A 188 0.73 -13.14 16.40
CA GLU A 188 -0.49 -13.69 15.81
C GLU A 188 -0.18 -14.69 14.69
N ARG A 189 0.82 -14.44 13.83
CA ARG A 189 1.30 -15.40 12.82
C ARG A 189 1.85 -16.67 13.45
N GLU A 190 2.60 -16.55 14.54
CA GLU A 190 3.12 -17.71 15.26
C GLU A 190 2.00 -18.46 16.00
N ARG A 191 1.05 -17.74 16.60
CA ARG A 191 -0.13 -18.34 17.25
C ARG A 191 -1.04 -19.03 16.25
N THR A 192 -1.25 -18.46 15.07
CA THR A 192 -2.02 -19.07 13.97
C THR A 192 -1.27 -20.26 13.37
N ALA A 193 0.04 -20.16 13.13
CA ALA A 193 0.86 -21.29 12.69
C ALA A 193 0.85 -22.47 13.69
N ARG A 194 0.89 -22.19 15.00
CA ARG A 194 0.75 -23.23 16.05
C ARG A 194 -0.66 -23.84 16.06
N LYS A 195 -1.71 -23.04 15.88
CA LYS A 195 -3.09 -23.56 15.75
C LYS A 195 -3.25 -24.46 14.52
N VAL A 196 -2.68 -24.07 13.38
CA VAL A 196 -2.72 -24.88 12.14
C VAL A 196 -1.95 -26.19 12.32
N LYS A 197 -0.77 -26.17 12.95
CA LYS A 197 -0.01 -27.38 13.27
C LYS A 197 -0.77 -28.28 14.26
N ALA A 198 -1.37 -27.71 15.30
CA ALA A 198 -2.17 -28.47 16.27
C ALA A 198 -3.42 -29.10 15.63
N ALA A 199 -4.10 -28.38 14.73
CA ALA A 199 -5.21 -28.91 13.95
C ALA A 199 -4.76 -30.05 13.00
N ALA A 200 -3.60 -29.91 12.36
CA ALA A 200 -3.03 -30.97 11.52
C ALA A 200 -2.67 -32.23 12.33
N VAL A 201 -2.12 -32.07 13.53
CA VAL A 201 -1.80 -33.20 14.43
C VAL A 201 -3.08 -33.86 14.94
N LEU A 202 -4.11 -33.09 15.30
CA LEU A 202 -5.42 -33.64 15.67
C LEU A 202 -6.06 -34.41 14.51
N HIS A 203 -6.02 -33.88 13.29
CA HIS A 203 -6.52 -34.58 12.12
C HIS A 203 -5.74 -35.88 11.85
N GLN A 204 -4.42 -35.88 12.03
CA GLN A 204 -3.60 -37.11 11.95
C GLN A 204 -4.07 -38.14 12.98
N PHE A 205 -4.35 -37.71 14.22
CA PHE A 205 -4.83 -38.56 15.30
C PHE A 205 -6.26 -39.06 15.06
N GLU A 206 -7.15 -38.23 14.49
CA GLU A 206 -8.53 -38.60 14.13
C GLU A 206 -8.56 -39.64 12.98
N VAL A 207 -7.64 -39.54 12.02
CA VAL A 207 -7.43 -40.54 10.96
C VAL A 207 -6.86 -41.83 11.55
N GLU A 208 -5.89 -41.76 12.47
CA GLU A 208 -5.33 -42.93 13.16
C GLU A 208 -6.34 -43.63 14.09
N MET A 209 -7.26 -42.87 14.71
CA MET A 209 -8.35 -43.39 15.54
C MET A 209 -9.62 -43.76 14.74
N GLY A 210 -9.61 -43.62 13.41
CA GLY A 210 -10.68 -44.06 12.52
C GLY A 210 -11.98 -43.25 12.60
N LEU A 211 -11.94 -42.02 13.13
CA LEU A 211 -13.10 -41.14 13.29
C LEU A 211 -13.36 -40.26 12.05
N VAL A 212 -12.40 -40.17 11.12
CA VAL A 212 -12.54 -39.50 9.81
C VAL A 212 -11.96 -40.38 8.71
N ALA A 213 -12.76 -40.66 7.67
CA ALA A 213 -12.30 -41.41 6.50
C ALA A 213 -11.35 -40.55 5.66
N PRO A 214 -10.22 -41.09 5.15
CA PRO A 214 -9.34 -40.34 4.28
C PRO A 214 -10.10 -39.90 3.03
N PRO A 215 -9.90 -38.66 2.52
CA PRO A 215 -10.46 -38.30 1.23
C PRO A 215 -9.89 -39.25 0.19
N SER A 216 -10.77 -40.06 -0.37
CA SER A 216 -10.51 -40.97 -1.47
C SER A 216 -9.74 -40.25 -2.57
N SER A 217 -8.51 -40.69 -2.81
CA SER A 217 -7.76 -40.37 -4.01
C SER A 217 -8.52 -40.89 -5.23
N THR A 218 -9.09 -39.99 -6.03
CA THR A 218 -9.73 -40.20 -7.35
C THR A 218 -9.82 -38.80 -7.95
N THR A 219 -9.32 -38.40 -9.13
CA THR A 219 -8.72 -39.00 -10.34
C THR A 219 -8.22 -37.79 -11.16
N ALA A 220 -7.08 -37.77 -11.84
CA ALA A 220 -6.90 -38.07 -13.28
C ALA A 220 -5.46 -37.65 -13.65
N ALA A 221 -4.59 -38.52 -14.13
CA ALA A 221 -4.41 -38.87 -15.56
C ALA A 221 -4.04 -37.70 -16.48
N SER A 222 -2.75 -37.61 -16.81
CA SER A 222 -2.11 -37.27 -18.10
C SER A 222 -0.65 -36.85 -17.78
N THR A 223 0.44 -37.32 -18.37
CA THR A 223 0.70 -37.85 -19.70
C THR A 223 1.96 -38.74 -19.66
N THR A 224 1.89 -39.93 -20.24
CA THR A 224 3.07 -40.59 -20.82
C THR A 224 3.33 -40.04 -22.21
N PRO A 225 4.59 -39.81 -22.58
CA PRO A 225 5.05 -40.16 -23.91
C PRO A 225 6.16 -41.22 -23.84
N THR A 226 5.83 -42.36 -24.44
CA THR A 226 6.65 -43.23 -25.29
C THR A 226 8.19 -43.18 -25.14
N VAL A 227 8.77 -44.27 -24.66
CA VAL A 227 10.06 -44.77 -25.17
C VAL A 227 9.88 -46.26 -25.43
N GLY A 228 9.81 -46.60 -26.72
CA GLY A 228 9.72 -47.96 -27.21
C GLY A 228 11.02 -48.74 -27.03
N ALA A 229 10.86 -50.04 -26.84
CA ALA A 229 11.88 -51.05 -26.62
C ALA A 229 12.91 -51.19 -27.76
N ARG A 230 14.14 -51.61 -27.38
CA ARG A 230 14.90 -52.74 -27.94
C ARG A 230 16.10 -53.04 -27.02
N VAL A 231 16.15 -54.22 -26.38
CA VAL A 231 17.01 -55.39 -26.72
C VAL A 231 18.50 -55.02 -26.61
N GLY A 232 19.37 -55.63 -25.82
CA GLY A 232 19.49 -56.94 -25.17
C GLY A 232 21.01 -57.21 -24.99
N ASP A 233 21.37 -58.18 -24.16
CA ASP A 233 22.72 -58.77 -23.94
C ASP A 233 23.76 -57.95 -23.14
N GLN A 234 24.19 -58.40 -21.96
CA GLN A 234 25.07 -59.52 -21.58
C GLN A 234 26.58 -59.28 -21.79
N GLN A 235 27.28 -59.44 -20.65
CA GLN A 235 28.62 -60.00 -20.44
C GLN A 235 29.87 -59.34 -21.04
N GLY A 236 30.75 -58.91 -20.12
CA GLY A 236 32.04 -59.59 -19.89
C GLY A 236 33.12 -59.48 -20.96
N SER A 237 34.05 -58.55 -20.76
CA SER A 237 35.50 -58.77 -20.55
C SER A 237 36.18 -57.45 -20.25
#